data_AF-A0A7C3S719-F1
#
_entry.id   AF-A0A7C3S719-F1
#
_cell.length_a   1.000
_cell.length_b   1.000
_cell.length_c   1.000
_cell.angle_alpha   90.00
_cell.angle_beta   90.00
_cell.angle_gamma   90.00
#
_symmetry.space_group_name_H-M   'P 1'
#
loop_
_entity.id
_entity.type
_entity.pdbx_description
1 polymer ?
#
loop_
_entity_poly.entity_id
_entity_poly.type
_entity_poly.pdbx_seq_one_letter_code
_entity_poly.pdbx_strand_id
1 'polypeptide(L)'
;MKTGKAAVMVGFNKPFEIRNYPVPESLEPGGVLVKMVMAGICGTDVHTWLGHTGGKVLQFPVILGHENVGEIVETGGEVKDWNG
;
A
#
# COMPACT_ATOMS: atom_id res chain seq x y z
N MET A 1 18.35 -9.13 -3.15
CA MET A 1 16.94 -8.73 -3.35
C MET A 1 16.65 -7.54 -2.43
N LYS A 2 16.15 -6.42 -2.98
CA LYS A 2 15.73 -5.27 -2.14
C LYS A 2 14.40 -5.61 -1.47
N THR A 3 14.22 -5.18 -0.23
CA THR A 3 12.97 -5.39 0.51
C THR A 3 12.43 -4.08 1.08
N GLY A 4 11.11 -4.01 1.25
CA GLY A 4 10.40 -2.93 1.92
C GLY A 4 9.63 -3.46 3.12
N LYS A 5 9.49 -2.63 4.16
CA LYS A 5 8.64 -2.94 5.32
C LYS A 5 7.22 -2.45 5.05
N ALA A 6 6.23 -3.22 5.48
CA ALA A 6 4.82 -2.82 5.46
C ALA A 6 4.15 -3.15 6.81
N ALA A 7 3.22 -2.30 7.22
CA ALA A 7 2.28 -2.60 8.29
C ALA A 7 1.12 -3.40 7.70
N VAL A 8 0.95 -4.63 8.17
CA VAL A 8 0.03 -5.61 7.59
C VAL A 8 -1.11 -5.89 8.56
N MET A 9 -2.33 -5.66 8.11
CA MET A 9 -3.52 -6.07 8.82
C MET A 9 -3.76 -7.56 8.58
N VAL A 10 -3.73 -8.35 9.65
CA VAL A 10 -3.87 -9.82 9.61
C VAL A 10 -5.26 -10.30 10.04
N GLY A 11 -6.10 -9.39 10.51
CA GLY A 11 -7.47 -9.64 10.94
C GLY A 11 -8.08 -8.41 11.58
N PHE A 12 -9.41 -8.42 11.76
CA PHE A 12 -10.12 -7.33 12.44
C PHE A 12 -9.68 -7.20 13.91
N ASN A 13 -9.54 -5.97 14.38
CA ASN A 13 -9.16 -5.66 15.77
C ASN A 13 -7.84 -6.31 16.24
N LYS A 14 -6.98 -6.74 15.32
CA LYS A 14 -5.66 -7.32 15.64
C LYS A 14 -4.57 -6.27 15.49
N PRO A 15 -3.51 -6.30 16.32
CA PRO A 15 -2.33 -5.48 16.07
C PRO A 15 -1.81 -5.70 14.64
N PHE A 16 -1.33 -4.63 14.01
CA PHE A 16 -0.65 -4.75 12.72
C PHE A 16 0.67 -5.50 12.91
N GLU A 17 1.02 -6.31 11.93
CA GLU A 17 2.33 -6.95 11.87
C GLU A 17 3.24 -6.16 10.92
N ILE A 18 4.47 -5.88 11.35
CA ILE A 18 5.49 -5.33 10.45
C ILE A 18 6.15 -6.49 9.71
N ARG A 19 5.89 -6.60 8.41
CA ARG A 19 6.47 -7.64 7.54
C ARG A 19 7.38 -7.03 6.49
N ASN A 20 8.35 -7.81 6.02
CA ASN A 20 9.19 -7.44 4.87
C ASN A 20 8.62 -8.08 3.60
N TYR A 21 8.55 -7.31 2.52
CA TYR A 21 8.15 -7.78 1.20
C TYR A 21 9.28 -7.50 0.20
N PRO A 22 9.45 -8.36 -0.82
CA PRO A 22 10.35 -8.05 -1.91
C PRO A 22 9.87 -6.80 -2.64
N VAL A 23 10.80 -5.90 -2.97
CA VAL A 23 10.54 -4.84 -3.94
C VAL A 23 10.53 -5.48 -5.33
N PRO A 24 9.55 -5.17 -6.20
CA PRO A 24 9.51 -5.70 -7.56
C PRO A 24 10.82 -5.44 -8.31
N GLU A 25 11.31 -6.43 -9.04
CA GLU A 25 12.52 -6.30 -9.87
C GLU A 25 12.24 -5.72 -11.26
N SER A 26 10.97 -5.72 -11.66
CA SER A 26 10.48 -5.11 -12.87
C SER A 26 9.07 -4.57 -12.66
N LEU A 27 8.71 -3.56 -13.44
CA LEU A 27 7.39 -2.94 -13.44
C LEU A 27 6.66 -3.26 -14.74
N GLU A 28 5.35 -3.45 -14.62
CA GLU A 28 4.46 -3.54 -15.79
C GLU A 28 4.38 -2.19 -16.53
N PRO A 29 4.05 -2.18 -17.84
CA PRO A 29 3.91 -0.95 -18.59
C PRO A 29 2.94 0.04 -17.92
N GLY A 30 3.41 1.27 -17.68
CA GLY A 30 2.64 2.32 -16.98
C GLY A 30 2.69 2.25 -15.45
N GLY A 31 3.33 1.22 -14.87
CA GLY A 31 3.52 1.10 -13.42
C GLY A 31 4.54 2.11 -12.89
N VAL A 32 4.39 2.49 -11.62
CA VAL A 32 5.34 3.33 -10.89
C VAL A 32 5.73 2.68 -9.58
N LEU A 33 7.03 2.67 -9.27
CA LEU A 33 7.53 2.28 -7.97
C LEU A 33 7.77 3.53 -7.13
N VAL A 34 7.07 3.62 -6.01
CA VAL A 34 7.17 4.76 -5.09
C VAL A 34 7.85 4.33 -3.80
N LYS A 35 8.94 5.01 -3.45
CA LYS A 35 9.55 4.90 -2.13
C LYS A 35 8.75 5.76 -1.16
N MET A 36 8.02 5.09 -0.29
CA MET A 36 7.19 5.74 0.72
C MET A 36 8.03 6.55 1.72
N VAL A 37 7.65 7.81 1.92
CA VAL A 37 8.24 8.72 2.92
C VAL A 37 7.32 8.87 4.12
N MET A 38 6.01 9.03 3.87
CA MET A 38 4.97 9.12 4.89
C MET A 38 3.66 8.50 4.42
N ALA A 39 2.87 7.99 5.37
CA ALA A 39 1.50 7.53 5.17
C ALA A 39 0.61 8.13 6.25
N GLY A 40 -0.51 8.72 5.85
CA GLY A 40 -1.60 9.16 6.72
C GLY A 40 -2.45 7.98 7.19
N ILE A 41 -3.19 8.21 8.28
CA ILE A 41 -4.21 7.29 8.77
C ILE A 41 -5.55 8.03 8.69
N CYS A 42 -6.44 7.51 7.87
CA CYS A 42 -7.78 8.05 7.70
C CYS A 42 -8.79 7.30 8.59
N GLY A 43 -9.95 7.91 8.84
CA GLY A 43 -11.06 7.23 9.51
C GLY A 43 -11.49 5.94 8.79
N THR A 44 -11.33 5.89 7.46
CA THR A 44 -11.59 4.68 6.66
C THR A 44 -10.66 3.52 7.02
N ASP A 45 -9.39 3.79 7.32
CA ASP A 45 -8.45 2.74 7.75
C ASP A 45 -8.87 2.18 9.11
N VAL A 46 -9.29 3.05 10.03
CA VAL A 46 -9.80 2.67 11.36
C VAL A 46 -11.09 1.85 11.24
N HIS A 47 -12.06 2.32 10.46
CA HIS A 47 -13.30 1.56 10.21
C HIS A 47 -13.04 0.21 9.57
N THR A 48 -12.13 0.14 8.60
CA THR A 48 -11.69 -1.11 7.98
C THR A 48 -11.07 -2.05 9.01
N TRP A 49 -10.19 -1.52 9.87
CA TRP A 49 -9.55 -2.28 10.95
C TRP A 49 -10.55 -2.84 11.96
N LEU A 50 -11.59 -2.08 12.28
CA LEU A 50 -12.70 -2.48 13.15
C LEU A 50 -13.64 -3.51 12.50
N GLY A 51 -13.57 -3.69 11.18
CA GLY A 51 -14.48 -4.56 10.41
C GLY A 51 -15.75 -3.88 9.90
N HIS A 52 -15.82 -2.54 9.96
CA HIS A 52 -16.95 -1.75 9.46
C HIS A 52 -16.82 -1.49 7.94
N THR A 53 -16.82 -2.55 7.15
CA THR A 53 -16.44 -2.51 5.73
C THR A 53 -17.61 -2.22 4.77
N GLY A 54 -18.83 -1.99 5.29
CA GLY A 54 -20.02 -1.77 4.48
C GLY A 54 -20.41 -2.99 3.62
N GLY A 55 -20.14 -4.20 4.11
CA GLY A 55 -20.41 -5.45 3.40
C GLY A 55 -19.30 -5.89 2.43
N LYS A 56 -18.21 -5.12 2.31
CA LYS A 56 -17.04 -5.54 1.52
C LYS A 56 -16.32 -6.68 2.23
N VAL A 57 -16.08 -7.77 1.49
CA VAL A 57 -15.23 -8.86 1.95
C VAL A 57 -13.78 -8.41 1.88
N LEU A 58 -13.11 -8.38 3.03
CA LEU A 58 -11.66 -8.21 3.09
C LEU A 58 -10.97 -9.57 3.11
N GLN A 59 -9.95 -9.73 2.28
CA GLN A 59 -9.06 -10.88 2.32
C GLN A 59 -7.82 -10.52 3.14
N PHE A 60 -7.49 -11.38 4.11
CA PHE A 60 -6.29 -11.23 4.92
C PHE A 60 -5.17 -12.13 4.41
N PRO A 61 -3.90 -11.72 4.57
CA PRO A 61 -3.44 -10.42 5.07
C PRO A 61 -3.62 -9.30 4.04
N VAL A 62 -3.79 -8.06 4.52
CA VAL A 62 -3.91 -6.86 3.66
C VAL A 62 -3.00 -5.74 4.15
N ILE A 63 -2.42 -4.98 3.23
CA ILE A 63 -1.74 -3.71 3.52
C ILE A 63 -2.75 -2.59 3.26
N LEU A 64 -3.04 -1.79 4.29
CA LEU A 64 -3.93 -0.63 4.17
C LEU A 64 -3.14 0.63 3.78
N GLY A 65 -3.80 1.79 3.84
CA GLY A 65 -3.21 3.08 3.53
C GLY A 65 -3.57 3.55 2.12
N HIS A 66 -4.17 4.74 2.07
CA HIS A 66 -4.61 5.38 0.83
C HIS A 66 -4.30 6.88 0.80
N GLU A 67 -3.56 7.37 1.80
CA GLU A 67 -3.11 8.75 1.94
C GLU A 67 -1.59 8.74 2.08
N ASN A 68 -0.88 8.81 0.97
CA ASN A 68 0.51 8.41 0.87
C ASN A 68 1.35 9.50 0.20
N VAL A 69 2.56 9.74 0.72
CA VAL A 69 3.56 10.63 0.10
C VAL A 69 4.88 9.91 -0.04
N GLY A 70 5.50 9.99 -1.21
CA GLY A 70 6.76 9.34 -1.50
C GLY A 70 7.44 9.87 -2.76
N GLU A 71 8.57 9.26 -3.08
CA GLU A 71 9.39 9.58 -4.25
C GLU A 71 9.23 8.48 -5.30
N ILE A 72 9.01 8.84 -6.56
CA ILE A 72 9.03 7.87 -7.67
C ILE A 72 10.50 7.48 -7.91
N VAL A 73 10.81 6.20 -7.75
CA VAL A 73 12.18 5.68 -7.89
C VAL A 73 12.38 4.86 -9.16
N GLU A 74 11.30 4.42 -9.80
CA GLU A 74 11.33 3.67 -11.06
C GLU A 74 9.97 3.75 -11.76
N THR A 75 9.97 3.68 -13.11
CA THR A 75 8.77 3.66 -13.94
C THR A 75 8.82 2.51 -14.94
N GLY A 76 7.68 1.88 -15.20
CA GLY A 76 7.51 0.85 -16.22
C GLY A 76 7.39 1.44 -17.62
N GLY A 77 8.45 2.10 -18.09
CA GLY A 77 8.49 2.82 -19.36
C GLY A 77 7.97 4.26 -19.24
N GLU A 78 7.37 4.76 -20.34
CA GLU A 78 6.78 6.11 -20.39
C GLU A 78 5.53 6.14 -19.50
N VAL A 79 5.53 7.06 -18.53
CA VAL A 79 4.40 7.32 -17.64
C VAL A 79 3.97 8.76 -17.81
N LYS A 80 2.66 8.99 -17.77
CA LYS A 80 2.02 10.30 -17.93
C LYS A 80 1.30 10.65 -16.66
N ASP A 81 1.32 11.92 -16.30
CA ASP A 81 0.51 12.41 -15.19
C ASP A 81 -0.88 12.80 -15.68
N TRP A 82 -1.64 13.52 -14.86
CA TRP A 82 -3.00 13.95 -15.20
C TRP A 82 -3.07 14.96 -16.37
N ASN A 83 -1.94 15.56 -16.78
CA ASN A 83 -1.82 16.46 -17.92
C ASN A 83 -1.39 15.76 -19.23
N GLY A 84 -1.09 14.47 -19.20
CA GLY A 84 -0.64 13.70 -20.37
C GLY A 84 0.87 13.72 -20.60
#